data_AF-A0A4Q3SEG0-F1
#
_entry.id   AF-A0A4Q3SEG0-F1
#
_cell.length_a   1.000
_cell.length_b   1.000
_cell.length_c   1.000
_cell.angle_alpha   90.00
_cell.angle_beta   90.00
_cell.angle_gamma   90.00
#
_symmetry.space_group_name_H-M   'P 1'
#
loop_
_entity.id
_entity.type
_entity.pdbx_description
1 polymer ?
#
loop_
_entity_poly.entity_id
_entity_poly.type
_entity_poly.pdbx_seq_one_letter_code
_entity_poly.pdbx_strand_id
1 'polypeptide(L)' 'ERIDAWAERIRQWLDQGLNKVYFFLHQHDEADTPRLADYTIRKFNEILGSEIPEIKLQRSNTLFNSILR' A
#
# COMPACT_ATOMS: atom_id res chain seq x y z
N GLU A 1 -11.71 -1.67 -2.36
CA GLU A 1 -12.45 -2.95 -2.27
C GLU A 1 -11.57 -4.15 -1.88
N ARG A 2 -10.63 -4.62 -2.72
CA ARG A 2 -9.83 -5.83 -2.38
C ARG A 2 -8.94 -5.65 -1.15
N ILE A 3 -8.22 -4.53 -1.07
CA ILE A 3 -7.36 -4.22 0.08
C ILE A 3 -8.19 -4.07 1.35
N ASP A 4 -9.35 -3.39 1.28
CA ASP A 4 -10.25 -3.26 2.44
C ASP A 4 -10.73 -4.64 2.93
N ALA A 5 -11.15 -5.51 2.00
CA ALA A 5 -11.57 -6.87 2.34
C ALA A 5 -10.44 -7.70 2.96
N TRP A 6 -9.20 -7.51 2.50
CA TRP A 6 -8.04 -8.14 3.11
C TRP A 6 -7.72 -7.59 4.49
N ALA A 7 -7.81 -6.27 4.68
CA ALA A 7 -7.60 -5.64 5.99
C ALA A 7 -8.60 -6.18 7.02
N GLU A 8 -9.89 -6.24 6.69
CA GLU A 8 -10.90 -6.80 7.61
C GLU A 8 -10.67 -8.29 7.90
N ARG A 9 -10.29 -9.08 6.89
CA ARG A 9 -9.98 -10.49 7.11
C ARG A 9 -8.78 -10.69 8.00
N ILE A 10 -7.72 -9.91 7.79
CA ILE A 10 -6.51 -9.96 8.62
C ILE A 10 -6.85 -9.55 10.05
N ARG A 11 -7.65 -8.49 10.25
CA ARG A 11 -8.12 -8.07 11.58
C ARG A 11 -8.79 -9.22 12.32
N GLN A 12 -9.72 -9.91 11.66
CA GLN A 12 -10.41 -11.08 12.24
C GLN A 12 -9.43 -12.20 12.64
N TRP A 13 -8.37 -12.44 11.87
CA TRP A 13 -7.38 -13.45 12.21
C TRP A 13 -6.47 -13.01 13.36
N LEU A 14 -6.08 -11.74 13.43
CA LEU A 14 -5.35 -11.16 14.55
C LEU A 14 -6.16 -11.29 15.85
N ASP A 15 -7.47 -10.98 15.80
CA ASP A 15 -8.42 -11.13 16.92
C ASP A 15 -8.52 -12.60 17.39
N GLN A 16 -8.24 -13.57 16.51
CA GLN A 16 -8.23 -15.01 16.80
C GLN A 16 -6.86 -15.56 17.22
N GLY A 17 -5.85 -14.70 17.38
CA GLY A 17 -4.53 -15.09 17.87
C GLY A 17 -3.46 -15.30 16.79
N LEU A 18 -3.71 -14.90 15.54
CA LEU A 18 -2.63 -14.79 14.56
C LEU A 18 -1.61 -13.76 15.05
N ASN A 19 -0.33 -14.16 15.15
CA ASN A 19 0.69 -13.30 15.74
C ASN A 19 1.37 -12.35 14.74
N LYS A 20 1.58 -12.79 13.49
CA LYS A 20 2.31 -12.03 12.47
C LYS A 20 1.71 -12.23 11.08
N VAL A 21 1.79 -11.18 10.27
CA VAL A 21 1.30 -11.15 8.89
C VAL A 21 2.43 -10.65 8.00
N TYR A 22 2.70 -11.39 6.92
CA TYR A 22 3.56 -10.95 5.82
C TYR A 22 2.68 -10.81 4.58
N PHE A 23 2.57 -9.60 4.05
CA PHE A 23 1.66 -9.29 2.95
C PHE A 23 2.45 -8.82 1.73
N PHE A 24 2.30 -9.54 0.61
CA PHE A 24 2.99 -9.24 -0.65
C PHE A 24 1.99 -8.67 -1.65
N LEU A 25 2.18 -7.41 -2.02
CA LEU A 25 1.40 -6.75 -3.06
C LEU A 25 1.94 -7.15 -4.43
N HIS A 26 1.06 -7.55 -5.36
CA HIS A 26 1.42 -7.80 -6.75
C HIS A 26 0.40 -7.14 -7.68
N GLN A 27 0.89 -6.45 -8.71
CA GLN A 27 0.13 -5.96 -9.85
C GLN A 27 0.82 -6.41 -11.13
N HIS A 28 0.05 -6.69 -12.18
CA HIS A 28 0.60 -7.06 -13.48
C HIS A 28 1.22 -5.85 -14.19
N ASP A 29 0.62 -4.68 -14.01
CA ASP A 29 1.16 -3.39 -14.46
C ASP A 29 1.80 -2.66 -13.27
N GLU A 30 3.09 -2.38 -13.38
CA GLU A 30 3.87 -1.78 -12.31
C GLU A 30 3.56 -0.29 -12.10
N ALA A 31 2.94 0.39 -13.08
CA ALA A 31 2.68 1.83 -13.01
C ALA A 31 1.79 2.22 -11.82
N ASP A 32 0.84 1.36 -11.45
CA ASP A 32 -0.10 1.59 -10.35
C ASP A 32 0.39 1.03 -9.01
N THR A 33 1.48 0.25 -9.00
CA THR A 33 2.03 -0.38 -7.79
C THR A 33 2.32 0.64 -6.68
N PRO A 34 2.97 1.80 -6.94
CA PRO A 34 3.26 2.77 -5.88
C PRO A 34 2.01 3.32 -5.22
N ARG A 35 0.96 3.59 -6.01
CA ARG A 35 -0.31 4.11 -5.50
C ARG A 35 -1.08 3.05 -4.71
N LEU A 36 -1.06 1.81 -5.18
CA LEU A 36 -1.71 0.71 -4.48
C LEU A 36 -0.98 0.38 -3.16
N ALA A 37 0.35 0.47 -3.14
CA ALA A 37 1.14 0.30 -1.93
C ALA A 37 0.83 1.39 -0.89
N ASP A 38 0.77 2.67 -1.30
CA ASP A 38 0.35 3.79 -0.45
C ASP A 38 -1.03 3.54 0.18
N TYR A 39 -2.01 3.16 -0.65
CA TYR A 39 -3.36 2.86 -0.18
C TYR A 39 -3.39 1.67 0.81
N THR A 40 -2.60 0.64 0.54
CA THR A 40 -2.49 -0.55 1.41
C THR A 40 -1.92 -0.18 2.77
N ILE A 41 -0.85 0.61 2.80
CA ILE A 41 -0.22 1.09 4.05
C ILE A 41 -1.23 1.87 4.88
N ARG A 42 -1.92 2.84 4.26
CA ARG A 42 -2.95 3.64 4.94
C ARG A 42 -4.05 2.76 5.53
N LYS A 43 -4.58 1.82 4.75
CA LYS A 43 -5.66 0.94 5.22
C LYS A 43 -5.22 -0.01 6.32
N PHE A 44 -4.01 -0.54 6.24
CA PHE A 44 -3.49 -1.44 7.28
C PHE A 44 -3.20 -0.68 8.57
N ASN A 45 -2.64 0.53 8.50
CA ASN A 45 -2.45 1.35 9.69
C ASN A 45 -3.80 1.75 10.32
N GLU A 46 -4.81 2.09 9.50
CA GLU A 46 -6.16 2.46 9.96
C GLU A 46 -6.90 1.28 10.63
N ILE A 47 -6.94 0.11 9.99
CA ILE A 47 -7.81 -1.02 10.39
C ILE A 47 -7.09 -2.00 11.33
N LEU A 48 -5.79 -2.22 11.12
CA LEU A 48 -5.00 -3.20 11.86
C LEU A 48 -4.19 -2.55 13.00
N GLY A 49 -4.19 -1.22 13.11
CA GLY A 49 -3.32 -0.50 14.04
C GLY A 49 -1.83 -0.72 13.77
N SER A 50 -1.48 -1.04 12.53
CA SER A 50 -0.08 -1.24 12.12
C SER A 50 0.68 0.08 12.07
N GLU A 51 2.00 0.03 12.22
CA GLU A 51 2.90 1.19 12.14
C GLU A 51 3.79 1.10 10.90
N ILE A 52 3.19 0.80 9.73
CA ILE A 52 3.94 0.68 8.49
C ILE A 52 4.34 2.08 8.01
N PRO A 53 5.63 2.34 7.71
CA PRO A 53 6.07 3.64 7.23
C PRO A 53 5.41 4.03 5.91
N GLU A 54 4.99 5.29 5.80
CA GLU A 54 4.44 5.84 4.55
C GLU A 54 5.49 5.89 3.42
N ILE A 55 5.03 5.73 2.18
CA ILE A 55 5.87 5.84 1.00
C ILE A 55 5.88 7.29 0.51
N LYS A 56 7.06 7.85 0.31
CA LYS A 56 7.21 9.15 -0.36
C LYS A 56 7.13 8.94 -1.87
N LEU A 57 5.93 9.13 -2.44
CA LEU A 57 5.75 9.15 -3.89
C LEU A 57 6.46 10.38 -4.48
N GLN A 58 7.52 10.15 -5.25
CA GLN A 58 8.17 11.24 -5.99
C GLN A 58 7.27 11.67 -7.15
N ARG A 59 6.94 12.96 -7.21
CA ARG A 59 6.31 13.50 -8.41
C ARG A 59 7.37 13.55 -9.52
N SER A 60 7.00 13.09 -10.72
CA SER A 60 7.89 13.21 -11.89
C SER A 60 8.35 14.66 -12.04
N ASN A 61 9.65 14.88 -11.94
CA ASN A 61 10.24 16.20 -12.13
C ASN A 61 9.95 16.68 -13.56
N THR A 62 9.47 17.91 -13.69
CA THR A 62 9.18 18.57 -14.98
C THR A 62 10.43 18.83 -15.83
N LEU A 63 11.63 18.52 -15.32
CA LEU A 63 12.92 18.71 -15.99
C LEU A 63 13.06 17.94 -17.30
N PHE A 64 12.34 16.83 -17.50
CA PHE A 64 12.37 16.12 -18.78
C PHE A 64 11.59 16.83 -19.90
N ASN A 65 10.62 17.69 -19.57
CA ASN A 65 9.80 18.38 -20.57
C ASN A 65 10.42 19.70 -21.06
N SER A 66 11.48 20.19 -20.43
CA SER A 66 12.18 21.42 -20.84
C SER A 66 13.34 21.19 -21.81
N ILE A 67 13.74 19.94 -22.06
CA ILE A 67 14.87 19.59 -22.96
C ILE A 67 14.36 19.21 -24.37
N LEU A 68 13.05 19.05 -24.55
CA LEU A 68 12.40 18.74 -25.84
C LEU A 68 11.67 19.94 -26.46
N ARG A 69 12.06 21.18 -26.14
CA ARG A 69 11.60 22.39 -26.83
C ARG A 69 12.74 23.14 -27.48
#